data_AF-H1VFX9-F1
#
_entry.id   AF-H1VFX9-F1
#
_cell.length_a   1.000
_cell.length_b   1.000
_cell.length_c   1.000
_cell.angle_alpha   90.00
_cell.angle_beta   90.00
_cell.angle_gamma   90.00
#
_symmetry.space_group_name_H-M   'P 1'
#
loop_
_entity.id
_entity.type
_entity.pdbx_description
1 polymer ?
#
loop_
_entity_poly.entity_id
_entity_poly.type
_entity_poly.pdbx_seq_one_letter_code
_entity_poly.pdbx_strand_id
1 'polypeptide(L)'
;MGAWVYNNPAGIRTVLYSTSLTTTPNTYSTINGISSVHRIGETWATILYEVLWNLIDKHGKNDGPRPDLDSNGVPTDGKYLTLKLVVDGMALQPCSPNFIQARDAILDADTALTGGDNQCELWTAFAKRGLGSDAVYSSTNRRNGFTIPTGVC
;
A
#
# COMPACT_ATOMS: atom_id res chain seq x y z
N MET A 1 14.91 -2.78 -7.28
CA MET A 1 15.34 -2.93 -5.86
C MET A 1 16.68 -3.65 -5.81
N GLY A 2 17.63 -3.17 -5.00
CA GLY A 2 18.96 -3.78 -4.89
C GLY A 2 19.83 -3.65 -6.14
N ALA A 3 19.55 -2.68 -7.02
CA ALA A 3 20.16 -2.57 -8.34
C ALA A 3 21.70 -2.46 -8.31
N TRP A 4 22.23 -1.67 -7.37
CA TRP A 4 23.67 -1.50 -7.20
C TRP A 4 24.35 -2.80 -6.75
N VAL A 5 23.87 -3.41 -5.66
CA VAL A 5 24.45 -4.66 -5.11
C VAL A 5 24.30 -5.82 -6.11
N TYR A 6 23.19 -5.88 -6.84
CA TYR A 6 22.93 -6.92 -7.84
C TYR A 6 23.59 -6.64 -9.20
N ASN A 7 24.22 -5.47 -9.37
CA ASN A 7 24.83 -5.01 -10.62
C ASN A 7 23.89 -5.11 -11.84
N ASN A 8 22.63 -4.72 -11.66
CA ASN A 8 21.63 -4.72 -12.73
C ASN A 8 20.61 -3.59 -12.48
N PRO A 9 20.37 -2.68 -13.44
CA PRO A 9 19.44 -1.57 -13.27
C PRO A 9 17.99 -2.01 -12.97
N ALA A 10 17.57 -3.20 -13.40
CA ALA A 10 16.27 -3.76 -13.05
C ALA A 10 16.20 -4.18 -11.57
N GLY A 11 17.34 -4.54 -10.96
CA GLY A 11 17.42 -5.12 -9.62
C GLY A 11 16.90 -6.56 -9.56
N ILE A 12 16.51 -7.00 -8.36
CA ILE A 12 16.15 -8.41 -8.09
C ILE A 12 14.65 -8.72 -8.13
N ARG A 13 13.81 -7.70 -8.33
CA ARG A 13 12.36 -7.86 -8.48
C ARG A 13 12.04 -8.17 -9.94
N THR A 14 10.91 -8.83 -10.18
CA THR A 14 10.48 -9.21 -11.53
C THR A 14 9.99 -8.01 -12.34
N VAL A 15 9.58 -6.95 -11.64
CA VAL A 15 9.18 -5.66 -12.21
C VAL A 15 9.69 -4.51 -11.33
N LEU A 16 9.73 -3.30 -11.90
CA LEU A 16 9.98 -2.08 -11.13
C LEU A 16 8.76 -1.74 -10.26
N TYR A 17 8.96 -0.98 -9.18
CA TYR A 17 7.83 -0.34 -8.51
C TYR A 17 7.45 0.90 -9.31
N SER A 18 6.21 0.93 -9.81
CA SER A 18 5.69 1.97 -10.68
C SER A 18 4.20 2.10 -10.49
N THR A 19 3.66 3.32 -10.60
CA THR A 19 2.21 3.59 -10.63
C THR A 19 1.58 3.28 -11.99
N SER A 20 2.40 2.97 -13.01
CA SER A 20 1.95 2.53 -14.33
C SER A 20 1.61 1.03 -14.32
N LEU A 21 0.36 0.69 -14.70
CA LEU A 21 -0.08 -0.68 -14.87
C LEU A 21 0.59 -1.40 -16.05
N THR A 22 1.16 -0.65 -17.01
CA THR A 22 1.94 -1.22 -18.12
C THR A 22 3.34 -1.64 -17.65
N THR A 23 3.98 -0.82 -16.81
CA THR A 23 5.31 -1.16 -16.26
C THR A 23 5.21 -2.27 -15.24
N THR A 24 4.15 -2.25 -14.43
CA THR A 24 3.96 -3.18 -13.32
C THR A 24 2.50 -3.62 -13.34
N PRO A 25 2.17 -4.78 -13.91
CA PRO A 25 0.77 -5.23 -14.02
C PRO A 25 0.26 -5.97 -12.76
N ASN A 26 1.09 -6.08 -11.70
CA ASN A 26 0.73 -6.86 -10.51
C ASN A 26 -0.56 -6.33 -9.87
N THR A 27 -1.46 -7.26 -9.58
CA THR A 27 -2.70 -7.09 -8.80
C THR A 27 -2.76 -8.15 -7.69
N TYR A 28 -3.76 -8.07 -6.81
CA TYR A 28 -3.91 -9.01 -5.70
C TYR A 28 -3.92 -10.48 -6.17
N SER A 29 -4.64 -10.82 -7.24
CA SER A 29 -4.73 -12.18 -7.78
C SER A 29 -3.45 -12.65 -8.48
N THR A 30 -2.50 -11.76 -8.78
CA THR A 30 -1.18 -12.13 -9.31
C THR A 30 -0.45 -13.12 -8.40
N ILE A 31 -0.78 -13.15 -7.10
CA ILE A 31 -0.16 -14.06 -6.12
C ILE A 31 -0.80 -15.46 -6.08
N ASN A 32 -1.84 -15.74 -6.87
CA ASN A 32 -2.38 -17.08 -6.97
C ASN A 32 -1.34 -18.03 -7.57
N GLY A 33 -1.14 -19.20 -6.94
CA GLY A 33 -0.10 -20.15 -7.32
C GLY A 33 1.33 -19.72 -7.00
N ILE A 34 1.54 -18.60 -6.30
CA ILE A 34 2.86 -18.15 -5.86
C ILE A 34 3.10 -18.56 -4.41
N SER A 35 4.18 -19.31 -4.16
CA SER A 35 4.67 -19.64 -2.82
C SER A 35 5.85 -18.79 -2.35
N SER A 36 6.53 -18.07 -3.27
CA SER A 36 7.68 -17.25 -2.94
C SER A 36 7.26 -15.96 -2.23
N VAL A 37 7.63 -15.82 -0.95
CA VAL A 37 7.39 -14.60 -0.16
C VAL A 37 7.97 -13.34 -0.79
N HIS A 38 9.03 -13.47 -1.60
CA HIS A 38 9.63 -12.35 -2.32
C HIS A 38 8.74 -11.87 -3.47
N ARG A 39 8.07 -12.78 -4.19
CA ARG A 39 7.12 -12.44 -5.26
C ARG A 39 5.80 -11.94 -4.69
N ILE A 40 5.35 -12.51 -3.57
CA ILE A 40 4.17 -12.02 -2.83
C ILE A 40 4.45 -10.60 -2.31
N GLY A 41 5.62 -10.39 -1.70
CA GLY A 41 6.04 -9.09 -1.18
C GLY A 41 6.27 -8.03 -2.26
N GLU A 42 6.62 -8.44 -3.49
CA GLU A 42 6.64 -7.53 -4.63
C GLU A 42 5.26 -6.95 -4.91
N THR A 43 4.22 -7.79 -4.98
CA THR A 43 2.84 -7.32 -5.15
C THR A 43 2.39 -6.43 -3.99
N TRP A 44 2.69 -6.78 -2.74
CA TRP A 44 2.33 -5.95 -1.59
C TRP A 44 3.01 -4.57 -1.65
N ALA A 45 4.32 -4.54 -1.92
CA ALA A 45 5.06 -3.29 -2.04
C ALA A 45 4.59 -2.44 -3.23
N THR A 46 4.19 -3.05 -4.35
CA THR A 46 3.54 -2.36 -5.46
C THR A 46 2.23 -1.67 -5.02
N ILE A 47 1.41 -2.34 -4.21
CA ILE A 47 0.17 -1.76 -3.67
C ILE A 47 0.49 -0.57 -2.75
N LEU A 48 1.44 -0.74 -1.82
CA LEU A 48 1.86 0.36 -0.94
C LEU A 48 2.53 1.52 -1.70
N TYR A 49 3.08 1.27 -2.88
CA TYR A 49 3.62 2.32 -3.74
C TYR A 49 2.52 3.21 -4.33
N GLU A 50 1.34 2.66 -4.61
CA GLU A 50 0.16 3.47 -4.98
C GLU A 50 -0.32 4.31 -3.79
N VAL A 51 -0.34 3.74 -2.59
CA VAL A 51 -0.69 4.47 -1.35
C VAL A 51 0.26 5.65 -1.15
N LEU A 52 1.57 5.40 -1.29
CA LEU A 52 2.59 6.43 -1.17
C LEU A 52 2.34 7.62 -2.10
N TRP A 53 2.10 7.35 -3.38
CA TRP A 53 1.91 8.42 -4.36
C TRP A 53 0.59 9.16 -4.16
N ASN A 54 -0.51 8.47 -3.86
CA ASN A 54 -1.79 9.15 -3.60
C ASN A 54 -1.69 10.09 -2.39
N LEU A 55 -1.02 9.68 -1.31
CA LEU A 55 -0.82 10.54 -0.15
C LEU A 55 0.16 11.68 -0.42
N ILE A 56 1.21 11.45 -1.22
CA ILE A 56 2.11 12.52 -1.67
C ILE A 56 1.38 13.54 -2.53
N ASP A 57 0.49 13.10 -3.42
CA ASP A 57 -0.27 13.99 -4.29
C ASP A 57 -1.22 14.89 -3.48
N LYS A 58 -1.81 14.36 -2.40
CA LYS A 58 -2.69 15.11 -1.49
C LYS A 58 -1.95 16.04 -0.53
N HIS A 59 -0.90 15.56 0.12
CA HIS A 59 -0.23 16.27 1.24
C HIS A 59 1.16 16.82 0.89
N GLY A 60 1.61 16.65 -0.34
CA GLY A 60 2.98 16.95 -0.75
C GLY A 60 3.99 15.93 -0.21
N LYS A 61 5.28 16.23 -0.42
CA LYS A 61 6.40 15.38 0.00
C LYS A 61 7.47 16.22 0.68
N ASN A 62 7.76 15.91 1.94
CA ASN A 62 8.92 16.43 2.63
C ASN A 62 10.17 15.67 2.16
N ASP A 63 11.15 16.35 1.56
CA ASP A 63 12.42 15.74 1.13
C ASP A 63 13.49 15.70 2.23
N GLY A 64 13.20 16.26 3.40
CA GLY A 64 14.02 16.18 4.58
C GLY A 64 14.20 14.75 5.11
N PRO A 65 15.20 14.53 5.97
CA PRO A 65 15.52 13.21 6.53
C PRO A 65 14.63 12.83 7.73
N ARG A 66 13.80 13.75 8.23
CA ARG A 66 12.88 13.54 9.37
C ARG A 66 11.51 14.14 9.06
N PRO A 67 10.42 13.59 9.63
CA PRO A 67 9.10 14.18 9.50
C PRO A 67 8.98 15.47 10.30
N ASP A 68 8.19 16.40 9.78
CA ASP A 68 7.55 17.44 10.58
C ASP A 68 6.19 16.90 11.02
N LEU A 69 5.87 17.08 12.30
CA LEU A 69 4.62 16.61 12.90
C LEU A 69 3.77 17.80 13.31
N ASP A 70 2.46 17.69 13.13
CA ASP A 70 1.51 18.66 13.68
C ASP A 70 1.36 18.54 15.21
N SER A 71 0.48 19.36 15.80
CA SER A 71 0.24 19.34 17.25
C SER A 71 -0.33 18.02 17.78
N ASN A 72 -0.88 17.18 16.92
CA ASN A 72 -1.45 15.88 17.25
C ASN A 72 -0.48 14.72 16.94
N GLY A 73 0.74 15.01 16.46
CA GLY A 73 1.73 14.00 16.11
C GLY A 73 1.53 13.39 14.72
N VAL A 74 0.71 13.99 13.86
CA VAL A 74 0.46 13.54 12.47
C VAL A 74 1.55 14.10 11.56
N PRO A 75 2.22 13.28 10.73
CA PRO A 75 3.13 13.81 9.72
C PRO A 75 2.42 14.75 8.74
N THR A 76 3.03 15.89 8.45
CA THR A 76 2.41 16.93 7.62
C THR A 76 2.53 16.70 6.11
N ASP A 77 3.16 15.61 5.68
CA ASP A 77 3.36 15.28 4.27
C ASP A 77 3.08 13.79 3.97
N GLY A 78 2.78 13.50 2.72
CA GLY A 78 2.34 12.17 2.28
C GLY A 78 3.39 11.07 2.40
N LYS A 79 4.69 11.41 2.25
CA LYS A 79 5.78 10.41 2.37
C LYS A 79 5.84 9.87 3.79
N TYR A 80 5.90 10.76 4.78
CA TYR A 80 5.96 10.34 6.17
C TYR A 80 4.62 9.88 6.72
N LEU A 81 3.49 10.42 6.25
CA LEU A 81 2.16 9.91 6.59
C LEU A 81 2.00 8.46 6.14
N THR A 82 2.42 8.13 4.92
CA THR A 82 2.43 6.73 4.44
C THR A 82 3.21 5.81 5.36
N LEU A 83 4.44 6.21 5.74
CA LEU A 83 5.27 5.42 6.65
C LEU A 83 4.61 5.22 8.01
N LYS A 84 4.01 6.29 8.56
CA LYS A 84 3.30 6.26 9.84
C LYS A 84 2.10 5.32 9.79
N LEU A 85 1.23 5.45 8.79
CA LEU A 85 0.05 4.60 8.63
C LEU A 85 0.41 3.13 8.42
N VAL A 86 1.48 2.83 7.67
CA VAL A 86 1.95 1.45 7.49
C VAL A 86 2.45 0.85 8.81
N VAL A 87 3.21 1.60 9.61
CA VAL A 87 3.72 1.13 10.91
C VAL A 87 2.59 0.97 11.92
N ASP A 88 1.65 1.91 11.98
CA ASP A 88 0.49 1.81 12.86
C ASP A 88 -0.43 0.65 12.45
N GLY A 89 -0.64 0.44 11.15
CA GLY A 89 -1.37 -0.72 10.62
C GLY A 89 -0.72 -2.05 10.99
N MET A 90 0.61 -2.13 11.04
CA MET A 90 1.32 -3.33 11.52
C MET A 90 1.04 -3.63 13.00
N ALA A 91 0.77 -2.62 13.82
CA ALA A 91 0.41 -2.80 15.23
C ALA A 91 -1.07 -3.17 15.43
N LEU A 92 -1.96 -2.76 14.51
CA LEU A 92 -3.40 -3.01 14.59
C LEU A 92 -3.82 -4.36 14.00
N GLN A 93 -3.15 -4.82 12.94
CA GLN A 93 -3.50 -6.06 12.25
C GLN A 93 -3.40 -7.31 13.16
N PRO A 94 -4.20 -8.37 12.92
CA PRO A 94 -4.10 -9.61 13.69
C PRO A 94 -2.76 -10.32 13.44
N CYS A 95 -2.44 -11.30 14.29
CA CYS A 95 -1.30 -12.20 14.05
C CYS A 95 -1.50 -12.97 12.72
N SER A 96 -0.44 -13.03 11.90
CA SER A 96 -0.45 -13.69 10.58
C SER A 96 -1.58 -13.22 9.65
N PRO A 97 -1.66 -11.92 9.35
CA PRO A 97 -2.75 -11.36 8.56
C PRO A 97 -2.64 -11.73 7.09
N ASN A 98 -3.78 -11.74 6.39
CA ASN A 98 -3.80 -11.71 4.93
C ASN A 98 -3.79 -10.25 4.40
N PHE A 99 -3.70 -10.05 3.08
CA PHE A 99 -3.63 -8.71 2.46
C PHE A 99 -4.85 -7.85 2.77
N ILE A 100 -6.05 -8.44 2.82
CA ILE A 100 -7.30 -7.71 3.11
C ILE A 100 -7.25 -7.21 4.56
N GLN A 101 -6.84 -8.06 5.51
CA GLN A 101 -6.70 -7.65 6.91
C GLN A 101 -5.63 -6.57 7.10
N ALA A 102 -4.49 -6.67 6.40
CA ALA A 102 -3.45 -5.65 6.46
C ALA A 102 -3.88 -4.32 5.83
N ARG A 103 -4.65 -4.36 4.73
CA ARG A 103 -5.30 -3.18 4.14
C ARG A 103 -6.24 -2.52 5.15
N ASP A 104 -7.14 -3.32 5.73
CA ASP A 104 -8.13 -2.80 6.69
C ASP A 104 -7.44 -2.18 7.90
N ALA A 105 -6.37 -2.79 8.40
CA ALA A 105 -5.57 -2.20 9.48
C ALA A 105 -4.90 -0.86 9.11
N ILE A 106 -4.52 -0.65 7.84
CA ILE A 106 -3.98 0.65 7.37
C ILE A 106 -5.11 1.70 7.28
N LEU A 107 -6.31 1.31 6.86
CA LEU A 107 -7.49 2.19 6.84
C LEU A 107 -7.93 2.56 8.27
N ASP A 108 -7.88 1.61 9.20
CA ASP A 108 -8.15 1.82 10.62
C ASP A 108 -7.07 2.72 11.25
N ALA A 109 -5.80 2.54 10.87
CA ALA A 109 -4.72 3.42 11.30
C ALA A 109 -4.96 4.87 10.88
N ASP A 110 -5.44 5.11 9.66
CA ASP A 110 -5.80 6.45 9.21
C ASP A 110 -6.99 7.00 9.98
N THR A 111 -8.02 6.18 10.22
CA THR A 111 -9.17 6.57 11.05
C THR A 111 -8.74 6.98 12.46
N ALA A 112 -7.84 6.22 13.07
CA ALA A 112 -7.34 6.50 14.42
C ALA A 112 -6.42 7.72 14.49
N LEU A 113 -5.59 7.96 13.46
CA LEU A 113 -4.59 9.01 13.46
C LEU A 113 -5.13 10.36 12.96
N THR A 114 -5.94 10.35 11.90
CA THR A 114 -6.38 11.55 11.17
C THR A 114 -7.89 11.78 11.23
N GLY A 115 -8.65 10.86 11.84
CA GLY A 115 -10.10 10.85 11.77
C GLY A 115 -10.64 10.31 10.44
N GLY A 116 -9.79 9.68 9.62
CA GLY A 116 -10.20 9.08 8.34
C GLY A 116 -10.12 10.07 7.17
N ASP A 117 -9.27 11.10 7.28
CA ASP A 117 -9.16 12.13 6.24
C ASP A 117 -8.64 11.55 4.91
N ASN A 118 -8.01 10.38 4.90
CA ASN A 118 -7.35 9.81 3.73
C ASN A 118 -8.04 8.59 3.13
N GLN A 119 -9.28 8.31 3.52
CA GLN A 119 -9.99 7.11 3.08
C GLN A 119 -10.13 7.03 1.56
N CYS A 120 -10.39 8.16 0.87
CA CYS A 120 -10.48 8.18 -0.59
C CYS A 120 -9.16 7.74 -1.24
N GLU A 121 -8.04 8.33 -0.80
CA GLU A 121 -6.71 8.10 -1.37
C GLU A 121 -6.26 6.65 -1.14
N LEU A 122 -6.47 6.15 0.08
CA LEU A 122 -6.14 4.79 0.47
C LEU A 122 -6.98 3.77 -0.31
N TRP A 123 -8.31 3.90 -0.32
CA TRP A 123 -9.16 2.98 -1.06
C TRP A 123 -8.86 2.99 -2.55
N THR A 124 -8.60 4.17 -3.14
CA THR A 124 -8.22 4.29 -4.55
C THR A 124 -6.93 3.54 -4.87
N ALA A 125 -5.91 3.66 -4.01
CA ALA A 125 -4.65 2.95 -4.17
C ALA A 125 -4.82 1.42 -4.10
N PHE A 126 -5.54 0.94 -3.10
CA PHE A 126 -5.80 -0.49 -2.94
C PHE A 126 -6.66 -1.05 -4.08
N ALA A 127 -7.75 -0.36 -4.43
CA ALA A 127 -8.66 -0.75 -5.51
C ALA A 127 -7.93 -0.82 -6.86
N LYS A 128 -7.07 0.15 -7.20
CA LYS A 128 -6.28 0.17 -8.44
C LYS A 128 -5.50 -1.13 -8.68
N ARG A 129 -5.11 -1.83 -7.61
CA ARG A 129 -4.30 -3.04 -7.63
C ARG A 129 -5.09 -4.30 -7.25
N GLY A 130 -6.41 -4.26 -7.34
CA GLY A 130 -7.27 -5.43 -7.12
C GLY A 130 -7.51 -5.75 -5.64
N LEU A 131 -7.24 -4.81 -4.72
CA LEU A 131 -7.49 -4.98 -3.29
C LEU A 131 -8.59 -4.04 -2.76
N GLY A 132 -9.56 -3.68 -3.63
CA GLY A 132 -10.75 -2.92 -3.28
C GLY A 132 -11.71 -3.66 -2.33
N SER A 133 -12.81 -3.02 -1.95
CA SER A 133 -13.71 -3.51 -0.89
C SER A 133 -14.38 -4.85 -1.20
N ASP A 134 -14.49 -5.21 -2.49
CA ASP A 134 -15.05 -6.45 -3.01
C ASP A 134 -14.01 -7.56 -3.25
N ALA A 135 -12.74 -7.32 -2.86
CA ALA A 135 -11.68 -8.31 -2.93
C ALA A 135 -11.97 -9.48 -1.98
N VAL A 136 -11.61 -10.70 -2.40
CA VAL A 136 -11.90 -11.91 -1.61
C VAL A 136 -10.63 -12.68 -1.35
N TYR A 137 -10.40 -12.96 -0.07
CA TYR A 137 -9.33 -13.84 0.35
C TYR A 137 -9.69 -15.31 0.11
N SER A 138 -8.70 -16.06 -0.36
CA SER A 138 -8.67 -17.51 -0.39
C SER A 138 -7.21 -17.93 -0.26
N SER A 139 -6.95 -19.12 0.28
CA SER A 139 -5.58 -19.64 0.38
C SER A 139 -4.96 -19.86 -1.00
N THR A 140 -5.76 -20.24 -2.00
CA THR A 140 -5.28 -20.64 -3.34
C THR A 140 -5.87 -19.83 -4.49
N ASN A 141 -7.08 -19.29 -4.34
CA ASN A 141 -7.81 -18.63 -5.42
C ASN A 141 -8.37 -17.26 -5.00
N ARG A 142 -7.46 -16.31 -4.72
CA ARG A 142 -7.82 -14.94 -4.36
C ARG A 142 -8.47 -14.24 -5.53
N ARG A 143 -9.50 -13.43 -5.25
CA ARG A 143 -10.21 -12.65 -6.27
C ARG A 143 -9.87 -11.18 -6.10
N ASN A 144 -9.53 -10.54 -7.21
CA ASN A 144 -9.40 -9.09 -7.23
C ASN A 144 -10.74 -8.42 -6.88
N GLY A 145 -10.65 -7.31 -6.18
CA GLY A 145 -11.72 -6.34 -6.06
C GLY A 145 -11.24 -4.97 -6.50
N PHE A 146 -12.06 -4.24 -7.24
CA PHE A 146 -11.72 -2.91 -7.74
C PHE A 146 -12.71 -1.84 -7.25
N THR A 147 -13.64 -2.21 -6.37
CA THR A 147 -14.63 -1.28 -5.83
C THR A 147 -14.01 -0.38 -4.77
N ILE A 148 -14.24 0.93 -4.92
CA ILE A 148 -14.08 1.93 -3.87
C ILE A 148 -15.44 2.04 -3.15
N PRO A 149 -15.51 1.97 -1.81
CA PRO A 149 -16.77 2.14 -1.08
C PRO A 149 -17.49 3.46 -1.41
N THR A 150 -18.82 3.47 -1.31
CA THR A 150 -19.60 4.70 -1.55
C THR A 150 -19.38 5.72 -0.43
N GLY A 151 -19.15 6.98 -0.78
CA GLY A 151 -19.06 8.10 0.18
C GLY A 151 -17.73 8.24 0.91
N VAL A 152 -16.69 7.47 0.52
CA VAL A 152 -15.31 7.70 0.99
C VAL A 152 -14.55 8.66 0.06
N CYS A 153 -15.06 8.78 -1.17
CA CYS A 153 -14.84 9.84 -2.14
C CYS A 153 -16.25 10.38 -2.50
#